data_AF-A0A4R5BLQ1-F1
#
_entry.id   AF-A0A4R5BLQ1-F1
#
_cell.length_a   1.000
_cell.length_b   1.000
_cell.length_c   1.000
_cell.angle_alpha   90.00
_cell.angle_beta   90.00
_cell.angle_gamma   90.00
#
_symmetry.space_group_name_H-M   'P 1'
#
loop_
_entity.id
_entity.type
_entity.pdbx_description
1 polymer ?
#
loop_
_entity_poly.entity_id
_entity_poly.type
_entity_poly.pdbx_seq_one_letter_code
_entity_poly.pdbx_strand_id
1 'polypeptide(L)'
;MLEMTPNPVTTTRRPAAGCALDNVRTSRRGSATSEMQRPAAGQCPPSVFRAHFAVFLWACPHRDVECSRQRRCDRDRFRRRVQAFIGGRFPFHSLTPGGVPVPNVNPRIFAEPKTELRRRADGAPPLSPAEPPAPGDPDLARPLYRWARRRPAAVLAAERRGPGWEELTYGQALACAESLGQALLERGLGPDRPLVVLSGNSLRHLLLTLAGYIAGIPVASLSTAYSLAGGHDRLRTVTGIARPGAVYAEDGHEYGAALEALRELAPLTVLGHGRDPGRPSGGVRFGELLQAVPDERLAAARARVRSGSVAKIMFTGGPAGRPKAVPNTHRMLCAVQRMMRQVWPLPSERPITLVDWLPWSHTFGGNHNLHMVLTTGGTLHIDDGGPTPELFPRSIRNLADVSPNVHFNVPAGFALLADELERDSALAKCVFDRLSLLFSAGAPLSGELRRRLLALAARFARREVRLTSSWGLMDGYLEAAGGRHAHPGSAGARRLRDYPRAAP
;
A
#
# COMPACT_ATOMS: atom_id res chain seq x y z
N MET A 1 14.03 -7.81 -67.53
CA MET A 1 15.51 -7.90 -67.43
C MET A 1 15.92 -6.96 -66.32
N LEU A 2 16.48 -7.35 -65.17
CA LEU A 2 16.95 -8.61 -64.60
C LEU A 2 16.86 -8.45 -63.07
N GLU A 3 16.57 -9.53 -62.37
CA GLU A 3 16.54 -9.66 -60.90
C GLU A 3 17.91 -9.37 -60.27
N MET A 4 17.93 -9.08 -58.96
CA MET A 4 18.69 -9.85 -57.95
C MET A 4 18.44 -9.31 -56.54
N THR A 5 17.83 -10.13 -55.68
CA THR A 5 18.06 -10.17 -54.22
C THR A 5 19.35 -10.97 -53.94
N PRO A 6 20.06 -10.78 -52.81
CA PRO A 6 19.79 -11.58 -51.59
C PRO A 6 20.09 -10.85 -50.24
N ASN A 7 19.16 -10.89 -49.28
CA ASN A 7 19.13 -11.68 -48.01
C ASN A 7 19.44 -10.90 -46.70
N PRO A 8 18.93 -11.40 -45.56
CA PRO A 8 18.42 -10.57 -44.47
C PRO A 8 19.38 -10.51 -43.27
N VAL A 9 19.37 -9.38 -42.57
CA VAL A 9 19.96 -9.29 -41.24
C VAL A 9 18.98 -9.87 -40.24
N THR A 10 19.29 -11.07 -39.76
CA THR A 10 18.70 -11.71 -38.58
C THR A 10 18.98 -10.84 -37.34
N THR A 11 18.06 -9.93 -37.00
CA THR A 11 18.02 -9.39 -35.64
C THR A 11 17.43 -10.44 -34.72
N THR A 12 18.30 -11.18 -34.06
CA THR A 12 17.98 -11.98 -32.88
C THR A 12 17.47 -11.04 -31.78
N ARG A 13 16.14 -10.91 -31.65
CA ARG A 13 15.51 -10.32 -30.46
C ARG A 13 15.88 -11.21 -29.27
N ARG A 14 16.67 -10.66 -28.34
CA ARG A 14 16.86 -11.25 -27.01
C ARG A 14 15.48 -11.44 -26.36
N PRO A 15 15.20 -12.60 -25.73
CA PRO A 15 13.98 -12.77 -24.94
C PRO A 15 13.99 -11.74 -23.81
N ALA A 16 12.83 -11.12 -23.57
CA ALA A 16 12.61 -10.27 -22.42
C ALA A 16 12.99 -11.03 -21.13
N ALA A 17 13.72 -10.38 -20.24
CA ALA A 17 14.02 -10.94 -18.93
C ALA A 17 12.69 -11.30 -18.24
N GLY A 18 12.45 -12.61 -18.04
CA GLY A 18 11.21 -13.11 -17.46
C GLY A 18 10.95 -12.52 -16.08
N CYS A 19 9.67 -12.25 -15.79
CA CYS A 19 9.20 -11.82 -14.47
C CYS A 19 9.56 -12.90 -13.43
N ALA A 20 10.45 -12.62 -12.49
CA ALA A 20 10.96 -13.60 -11.52
C ALA A 20 9.96 -14.02 -10.42
N LEU A 21 8.73 -13.49 -10.44
CA LEU A 21 7.70 -13.67 -9.41
C LEU A 21 7.10 -15.09 -9.33
N ASP A 22 7.56 -16.01 -10.18
CA ASP A 22 6.97 -17.35 -10.32
C ASP A 22 7.94 -18.52 -10.06
N ASN A 23 9.14 -18.24 -9.54
CA ASN A 23 10.10 -19.29 -9.19
C ASN A 23 9.74 -19.99 -7.86
N VAL A 24 8.65 -20.75 -7.84
CA VAL A 24 8.36 -21.75 -6.80
C VAL A 24 8.92 -23.10 -7.25
N ARG A 25 10.18 -23.38 -6.90
CA ARG A 25 10.68 -24.77 -6.88
C ARG A 25 10.05 -25.49 -5.68
N THR A 26 9.06 -26.33 -5.95
CA THR A 26 8.56 -27.30 -4.98
C THR A 26 9.66 -28.34 -4.70
N SER A 27 10.38 -28.21 -3.59
CA SER A 27 11.26 -29.28 -3.13
C SER A 27 10.42 -30.42 -2.55
N ARG A 28 10.03 -31.36 -3.41
CA ARG A 28 9.63 -32.71 -2.97
C ARG A 28 10.86 -33.39 -2.38
N ARG A 29 10.94 -33.49 -1.06
CA ARG A 29 11.76 -34.54 -0.43
C ARG A 29 10.87 -35.77 -0.26
N GLY A 30 11.19 -36.78 -1.06
CA GLY A 30 10.61 -38.11 -0.96
C GLY A 30 10.98 -38.76 0.37
N SER A 31 10.01 -39.50 0.88
CA SER A 31 10.08 -40.47 1.96
C SER A 31 11.18 -41.50 1.73
N ALA A 32 11.94 -41.79 2.78
CA ALA A 32 12.59 -43.07 2.98
C ALA A 32 12.19 -43.59 4.37
N THR A 33 11.89 -44.88 4.38
CA THR A 33 11.24 -45.74 5.37
C THR A 33 12.04 -45.97 6.65
N SER A 34 11.34 -46.13 7.77
CA SER A 34 11.74 -47.03 8.86
C SER A 34 10.52 -47.33 9.73
N GLU A 35 10.14 -48.60 9.74
CA GLU A 35 9.15 -49.22 10.62
C GLU A 35 9.57 -49.12 12.09
N MET A 36 8.61 -48.85 12.99
CA MET A 36 8.50 -49.62 14.24
C MET A 36 7.14 -49.39 14.94
N GLN A 37 6.36 -50.48 14.94
CA GLN A 37 5.51 -51.01 16.02
C GLN A 37 4.53 -50.09 16.78
N ARG A 38 3.22 -50.38 16.60
CA ARG A 38 2.14 -50.12 17.58
C ARG A 38 2.21 -51.12 18.75
N PRO A 39 1.61 -50.78 19.90
CA PRO A 39 0.42 -51.57 20.29
C PRO A 39 -0.78 -50.74 20.79
N ALA A 40 -1.83 -51.47 21.18
CA ALA A 40 -3.25 -51.17 21.15
C ALA A 40 -3.86 -50.39 22.35
N ALA A 41 -4.97 -49.70 22.03
CA ALA A 41 -6.29 -49.59 22.69
C ALA A 41 -6.45 -49.51 24.23
N GLY A 42 -7.27 -48.55 24.68
CA GLY A 42 -7.92 -48.59 26.00
C GLY A 42 -8.79 -47.36 26.38
N GLN A 43 -10.08 -47.41 26.01
CA GLN A 43 -11.28 -46.97 26.78
C GLN A 43 -11.57 -45.45 27.09
N CYS A 44 -12.86 -45.18 27.34
CA CYS A 44 -13.65 -43.95 27.05
C CYS A 44 -14.14 -43.22 28.36
N PRO A 45 -15.08 -42.24 28.39
CA PRO A 45 -14.99 -40.86 28.97
C PRO A 45 -16.01 -40.63 30.14
N PRO A 46 -16.76 -39.51 30.37
CA PRO A 46 -16.64 -38.03 30.16
C PRO A 46 -17.03 -37.15 31.40
N SER A 47 -16.88 -35.80 31.34
CA SER A 47 -17.80 -34.77 31.93
C SER A 47 -17.29 -33.34 31.64
N VAL A 48 -17.97 -32.48 30.85
CA VAL A 48 -19.04 -31.49 31.14
C VAL A 48 -18.67 -30.42 32.20
N PHE A 49 -18.43 -29.16 31.81
CA PHE A 49 -19.26 -27.98 32.17
C PHE A 49 -18.71 -26.65 31.57
N ARG A 50 -19.66 -25.82 31.10
CA ARG A 50 -19.51 -24.39 30.70
C ARG A 50 -19.39 -23.49 31.94
N ALA A 51 -18.69 -22.35 31.84
CA ALA A 51 -19.19 -21.05 32.32
C ALA A 51 -18.25 -19.87 31.95
N HIS A 52 -18.87 -18.80 31.44
CA HIS A 52 -18.34 -17.44 31.33
C HIS A 52 -18.26 -16.76 32.71
N PHE A 53 -17.31 -15.84 32.94
CA PHE A 53 -17.56 -14.39 33.21
C PHE A 53 -16.29 -13.62 33.64
N ALA A 54 -16.20 -12.39 33.11
CA ALA A 54 -15.62 -11.12 33.59
C ALA A 54 -14.44 -11.08 34.60
N VAL A 55 -13.44 -10.26 34.26
CA VAL A 55 -12.45 -9.71 35.20
C VAL A 55 -12.55 -8.19 35.21
N PHE A 56 -12.76 -7.61 36.39
CA PHE A 56 -12.60 -6.19 36.68
C PHE A 56 -11.52 -6.03 37.78
N LEU A 57 -10.57 -5.13 37.50
CA LEU A 57 -9.68 -4.33 38.37
C LEU A 57 -9.49 -4.70 39.86
N TRP A 58 -8.23 -4.81 40.31
CA TRP A 58 -7.64 -3.89 41.31
C TRP A 58 -6.11 -4.04 41.48
N ALA A 59 -5.54 -3.19 42.32
CA ALA A 59 -4.23 -2.53 42.21
C ALA A 59 -3.03 -3.19 42.93
N CYS A 60 -1.83 -2.67 42.63
CA CYS A 60 -0.53 -2.86 43.31
C CYS A 60 -0.52 -2.18 44.70
N PRO A 61 0.33 -2.56 45.69
CA PRO A 61 1.71 -2.01 45.75
C PRO A 61 2.83 -2.83 46.48
N HIS A 62 4.06 -2.68 45.97
CA HIS A 62 5.37 -2.46 46.64
C HIS A 62 6.19 -3.51 47.45
N ARG A 63 7.52 -3.44 47.17
CA ARG A 63 8.77 -3.85 47.90
C ARG A 63 9.15 -5.35 47.89
N ASP A 64 10.41 -5.79 47.94
CA ASP A 64 11.78 -5.32 47.64
C ASP A 64 12.69 -6.57 47.82
N VAL A 65 13.92 -6.52 47.31
CA VAL A 65 15.13 -7.32 47.68
C VAL A 65 15.43 -8.67 46.96
N GLU A 66 16.32 -8.53 45.97
CA GLU A 66 17.61 -9.19 45.69
C GLU A 66 17.88 -10.72 45.69
N CYS A 67 18.62 -11.09 44.63
CA CYS A 67 19.77 -12.00 44.56
C CYS A 67 19.55 -13.48 44.18
N SER A 68 19.85 -13.86 42.93
CA SER A 68 21.21 -14.33 42.56
C SER A 68 21.30 -14.98 41.17
N ARG A 69 22.29 -14.49 40.39
CA ARG A 69 23.22 -15.19 39.49
C ARG A 69 22.75 -16.42 38.70
N GLN A 70 22.65 -16.30 37.37
CA GLN A 70 23.59 -16.87 36.36
C GLN A 70 22.95 -16.93 34.97
N ARG A 71 23.50 -16.15 34.03
CA ARG A 71 23.88 -16.57 32.67
C ARG A 71 24.50 -15.37 31.96
N ARG A 72 25.85 -15.32 31.99
CA ARG A 72 26.66 -14.45 31.13
C ARG A 72 26.52 -14.95 29.69
N CYS A 73 26.14 -14.09 28.76
CA CYS A 73 26.33 -14.33 27.34
C CYS A 73 26.80 -13.03 26.64
N ASP A 74 28.13 -12.93 26.56
CA ASP A 74 28.95 -12.42 25.46
C ASP A 74 28.54 -11.13 24.71
N ARG A 75 28.78 -9.99 25.37
CA ARG A 75 28.70 -8.63 24.80
C ARG A 75 29.98 -8.21 24.06
N ASP A 76 31.03 -9.03 24.09
CA ASP A 76 32.37 -8.73 23.56
C ASP A 76 32.61 -9.25 22.14
N ARG A 77 31.72 -10.09 21.61
CA ARG A 77 31.77 -10.55 20.21
C ARG A 77 31.28 -9.50 19.21
N PHE A 78 30.36 -8.62 19.61
CA PHE A 78 29.84 -7.54 18.76
C PHE A 78 30.78 -6.32 18.69
N ARG A 79 31.42 -5.97 19.82
CA ARG A 79 32.40 -4.85 19.88
C ARG A 79 33.63 -5.08 18.99
N ARG A 80 34.12 -6.33 18.90
CA ARG A 80 35.27 -6.68 18.06
C ARG A 80 35.00 -6.62 16.54
N ARG A 81 33.74 -6.74 16.10
CA ARG A 81 33.36 -6.57 14.69
C ARG A 81 33.22 -5.10 14.26
N VAL A 82 32.94 -4.20 15.20
CA VAL A 82 32.81 -2.75 14.92
C VAL A 82 34.17 -2.05 14.92
N GLN A 83 35.13 -2.51 15.72
CA GLN A 83 36.49 -1.94 15.75
C GLN A 83 37.40 -2.38 14.59
N ALA A 84 37.08 -3.48 13.90
CA ALA A 84 37.85 -3.94 12.74
C ALA A 84 37.54 -3.17 11.43
N PHE A 85 36.52 -2.29 11.43
CA PHE A 85 36.10 -1.52 10.23
C PHE A 85 36.57 -0.06 10.24
N ILE A 86 37.21 0.41 11.32
CA ILE A 86 37.61 1.82 11.51
C ILE A 86 39.12 1.93 11.77
N GLY A 87 39.92 1.17 11.01
CA GLY A 87 41.38 1.08 11.18
C GLY A 87 42.14 1.33 9.89
N GLY A 88 41.90 2.47 9.21
CA GLY A 88 42.66 2.89 8.03
C GLY A 88 43.08 4.35 8.14
N ARG A 89 44.38 4.57 8.37
CA ARG A 89 45.05 5.88 8.44
C ARG A 89 44.94 6.65 7.12
N PHE A 90 44.56 7.93 7.18
CA PHE A 90 44.92 8.94 6.17
C PHE A 90 45.35 10.25 6.87
N PRO A 91 46.32 10.99 6.32
CA PRO A 91 47.00 12.07 7.04
C PRO A 91 46.18 13.36 7.07
N PHE A 92 46.20 14.04 8.21
CA PHE A 92 45.70 15.40 8.38
C PHE A 92 46.51 16.36 7.52
N HIS A 93 45.86 17.07 6.61
CA HIS A 93 46.32 18.36 6.11
C HIS A 93 45.29 19.41 6.50
N SER A 94 45.78 20.43 7.18
CA SER A 94 45.07 21.62 7.62
C SER A 94 44.55 22.41 6.42
N LEU A 95 43.23 22.63 6.36
CA LEU A 95 42.62 23.64 5.51
C LEU A 95 41.69 24.52 6.37
N THR A 96 41.93 25.81 6.25
CA THR A 96 41.30 26.97 6.90
C THR A 96 39.78 27.06 6.70
N PRO A 97 39.05 27.78 7.57
CA PRO A 97 37.59 27.84 7.58
C PRO A 97 37.05 28.78 6.49
N GLY A 98 36.81 28.24 5.30
CA GLY A 98 35.96 28.84 4.28
C GLY A 98 34.58 28.18 4.36
N GLY A 99 33.68 28.74 5.16
CA GLY A 99 32.30 28.27 5.26
C GLY A 99 31.58 28.42 3.92
N VAL A 100 31.50 27.34 3.15
CA VAL A 100 30.49 27.21 2.11
C VAL A 100 29.13 27.25 2.82
N PRO A 101 28.21 28.17 2.49
CA PRO A 101 26.89 28.13 3.05
C PRO A 101 26.26 26.81 2.63
N VAL A 102 26.09 25.88 3.58
CA VAL A 102 25.22 24.72 3.39
C VAL A 102 23.85 25.33 3.15
N PRO A 103 23.22 25.14 1.97
CA PRO A 103 21.88 25.64 1.75
C PRO A 103 21.02 25.11 2.89
N ASN A 104 20.14 25.94 3.43
CA ASN A 104 19.20 25.52 4.45
C ASN A 104 18.18 24.56 3.79
N VAL A 105 18.58 23.31 3.57
CA VAL A 105 17.78 22.26 2.93
C VAL A 105 16.83 21.69 3.96
N ASN A 106 15.91 22.52 4.45
CA ASN A 106 14.67 21.98 4.98
C ASN A 106 13.61 22.17 3.89
N PRO A 107 13.36 21.14 3.06
CA PRO A 107 12.23 21.13 2.15
C PRO A 107 11.00 21.60 2.91
N ARG A 108 10.29 22.60 2.39
CA ARG A 108 8.99 22.96 2.97
C ARG A 108 8.10 21.71 2.82
N ILE A 109 7.80 21.04 3.93
CA ILE A 109 6.95 19.83 3.93
C ILE A 109 5.56 20.16 3.38
N PHE A 110 5.07 21.36 3.68
CA PHE A 110 3.82 21.91 3.15
C PHE A 110 4.08 23.23 2.43
N ALA A 111 3.35 23.46 1.35
CA ALA A 111 3.30 24.74 0.67
C ALA A 111 2.62 25.80 1.55
N GLU A 112 2.95 27.06 1.28
CA GLU A 112 2.32 28.20 1.94
C GLU A 112 0.87 28.36 1.43
N PRO A 113 -0.15 28.42 2.30
CA PRO A 113 -1.53 28.58 1.86
C PRO A 113 -1.74 29.94 1.18
N LYS A 114 -1.97 29.95 -0.12
CA LYS A 114 -2.37 31.14 -0.88
C LYS A 114 -3.80 30.96 -1.40
N THR A 115 -4.72 31.72 -0.83
CA THR A 115 -6.14 31.65 -1.17
C THR A 115 -6.69 33.02 -1.52
N GLU A 116 -7.63 33.05 -2.45
CA GLU A 116 -8.34 34.24 -2.88
C GLU A 116 -9.83 34.10 -2.60
N LEU A 117 -10.48 35.22 -2.31
CA LEU A 117 -11.92 35.30 -2.23
C LEU A 117 -12.50 35.52 -3.64
N ARG A 118 -13.08 34.49 -4.24
CA ARG A 118 -13.79 34.55 -5.53
C ARG A 118 -15.26 34.19 -5.32
N ARG A 119 -16.15 35.17 -5.45
CA ARG A 119 -17.59 34.90 -5.52
C ARG A 119 -17.88 34.13 -6.81
N ARG A 120 -18.47 32.94 -6.68
CA ARG A 120 -18.92 32.15 -7.82
C ARG A 120 -20.42 32.28 -7.97
N ALA A 121 -20.90 32.33 -9.21
CA ALA A 121 -22.32 32.40 -9.53
C ALA A 121 -23.10 31.13 -9.13
N ASP A 122 -22.40 30.00 -8.94
CA ASP A 122 -22.95 28.69 -8.57
C ASP A 122 -23.15 28.49 -7.05
N GLY A 123 -22.86 29.51 -6.23
CA GLY A 123 -23.01 29.45 -4.77
C GLY A 123 -21.94 28.62 -4.04
N ALA A 124 -20.89 28.15 -4.72
CA ALA A 124 -19.80 27.44 -4.06
C ALA A 124 -19.03 28.37 -3.09
N PRO A 125 -18.31 27.80 -2.08
CA PRO A 125 -17.56 28.59 -1.11
C PRO A 125 -16.66 29.61 -1.80
N PRO A 126 -16.60 30.86 -1.29
CA PRO A 126 -15.92 31.92 -2.00
C PRO A 126 -14.39 31.79 -1.91
N LEU A 127 -13.84 30.73 -1.32
CA LEU A 127 -12.40 30.53 -1.19
C LEU A 127 -11.88 29.69 -2.37
N SER A 128 -10.96 30.24 -3.15
CA SER A 128 -10.30 29.54 -4.25
C SER A 128 -8.78 29.54 -4.05
N PRO A 129 -8.05 28.51 -4.52
CA PRO A 129 -6.59 28.59 -4.60
C PRO A 129 -6.17 29.79 -5.44
N ALA A 130 -5.21 30.58 -4.95
CA ALA A 130 -4.68 31.72 -5.70
C ALA A 130 -3.92 31.28 -6.96
N GLU A 131 -3.34 30.07 -6.91
CA GLU A 131 -2.58 29.48 -8.01
C GLU A 131 -3.43 28.42 -8.73
N PRO A 132 -3.43 28.41 -10.09
CA PRO A 132 -4.13 27.37 -10.83
C PRO A 132 -3.50 26.00 -10.53
N PRO A 133 -4.28 24.91 -10.62
CA PRO A 133 -3.72 23.57 -10.47
C PRO A 133 -2.64 23.33 -11.53
N ALA A 134 -1.48 22.83 -11.12
CA ALA A 134 -0.39 22.47 -12.04
C ALA A 134 -0.86 21.47 -13.14
N PRO A 135 -0.13 21.30 -14.24
CA PRO A 135 -0.42 20.21 -15.19
C PRO A 135 -0.41 18.85 -14.50
N GLY A 136 -1.39 18.00 -14.83
CA GLY A 136 -1.54 16.67 -14.25
C GLY A 136 -1.22 15.56 -15.24
N ASP A 137 -1.02 14.34 -14.73
CA ASP A 137 -1.01 13.15 -15.57
C ASP A 137 -2.45 12.91 -16.11
N PRO A 138 -2.63 12.54 -17.39
CA PRO A 138 -3.95 12.30 -17.97
C PRO A 138 -4.60 11.01 -17.43
N ASP A 139 -3.78 10.06 -16.96
CA ASP A 139 -4.18 8.78 -16.41
C ASP A 139 -3.08 8.17 -15.53
N LEU A 140 -3.44 7.08 -14.84
CA LEU A 140 -2.60 6.42 -13.84
C LEU A 140 -1.56 5.46 -14.44
N ALA A 141 -1.63 5.11 -15.72
CA ALA A 141 -0.56 4.36 -16.38
C ALA A 141 0.60 5.29 -16.75
N ARG A 142 0.34 6.58 -17.01
CA ARG A 142 1.36 7.54 -17.44
C ARG A 142 2.56 7.66 -16.49
N PRO A 143 2.40 7.69 -15.15
CA PRO A 143 3.53 7.69 -14.24
C PRO A 143 4.36 6.41 -14.30
N LEU A 144 3.73 5.23 -14.47
CA LEU A 144 4.45 3.97 -14.64
C LEU A 144 5.37 4.03 -15.85
N TYR A 145 4.85 4.43 -17.01
CA TYR A 145 5.67 4.62 -18.22
C TYR A 145 6.79 5.65 -18.00
N ARG A 146 6.49 6.77 -17.34
CA ARG A 146 7.47 7.82 -17.02
C ARG A 146 8.64 7.26 -16.22
N TRP A 147 8.36 6.51 -15.16
CA TRP A 147 9.37 6.01 -14.23
C TRP A 147 10.09 4.77 -14.76
N ALA A 148 9.39 3.86 -15.43
CA ALA A 148 10.02 2.74 -16.13
C ALA A 148 11.04 3.22 -17.17
N ARG A 149 10.76 4.33 -17.89
CA ARG A 149 11.72 4.93 -18.82
C ARG A 149 12.87 5.65 -18.13
N ARG A 150 12.60 6.42 -17.08
CA ARG A 150 13.61 7.28 -16.42
C ARG A 150 14.49 6.52 -15.44
N ARG A 151 13.95 5.53 -14.73
CA ARG A 151 14.59 4.80 -13.64
C ARG A 151 14.10 3.33 -13.64
N PRO A 152 14.37 2.56 -14.71
CA PRO A 152 13.86 1.18 -14.85
C PRO A 152 14.26 0.27 -13.69
N ALA A 153 15.46 0.46 -13.15
CA ALA A 153 16.01 -0.35 -12.05
C ALA A 153 15.57 0.12 -10.65
N ALA A 154 14.85 1.24 -10.51
CA ALA A 154 14.37 1.68 -9.22
C ALA A 154 13.24 0.76 -8.74
N VAL A 155 13.21 0.43 -7.45
CA VAL A 155 12.18 -0.39 -6.83
C VAL A 155 10.87 0.42 -6.74
N LEU A 156 9.82 -0.10 -7.35
CA LEU A 156 8.45 0.43 -7.22
C LEU A 156 7.80 -0.10 -5.94
N ALA A 157 7.87 -1.42 -5.74
CA ALA A 157 7.27 -2.07 -4.59
C ALA A 157 8.09 -3.27 -4.14
N ALA A 158 7.94 -3.66 -2.88
CA ALA A 158 8.56 -4.84 -2.31
C ALA A 158 7.59 -5.55 -1.37
N GLU A 159 7.62 -6.87 -1.36
CA GLU A 159 6.82 -7.73 -0.48
C GLU A 159 7.74 -8.69 0.26
N ARG A 160 7.37 -9.10 1.48
CA ARG A 160 8.21 -10.03 2.23
C ARG A 160 8.15 -11.46 1.68
N ARG A 161 9.32 -12.07 1.52
CA ARG A 161 9.50 -13.50 1.26
C ARG A 161 10.52 -14.06 2.23
N GLY A 162 10.04 -14.78 3.24
CA GLY A 162 10.88 -15.27 4.34
C GLY A 162 11.56 -14.11 5.08
N PRO A 163 12.89 -14.14 5.30
CA PRO A 163 13.60 -13.06 5.98
C PRO A 163 13.83 -11.81 5.11
N GLY A 164 13.69 -11.93 3.78
CA GLY A 164 14.03 -10.87 2.83
C GLY A 164 12.83 -10.19 2.17
N TRP A 165 13.15 -9.30 1.25
CA TRP A 165 12.20 -8.60 0.38
C TRP A 165 12.31 -9.15 -1.04
N GLU A 166 11.17 -9.53 -1.61
CA GLU A 166 11.00 -9.68 -3.05
C GLU A 166 10.70 -8.30 -3.64
N GLU A 167 11.60 -7.80 -4.46
CA GLU A 167 11.51 -6.45 -5.04
C GLU A 167 10.96 -6.49 -6.46
N LEU A 168 10.09 -5.54 -6.77
CA LEU A 168 9.56 -5.26 -8.09
C LEU A 168 10.02 -3.88 -8.55
N THR A 169 10.89 -3.84 -9.55
CA THR A 169 11.36 -2.59 -10.15
C THR A 169 10.32 -1.97 -11.09
N TYR A 170 10.43 -0.67 -11.38
CA TYR A 170 9.55 0.01 -12.34
C TYR A 170 9.58 -0.61 -13.74
N GLY A 171 10.76 -1.05 -14.21
CA GLY A 171 10.92 -1.71 -15.50
C GLY A 171 10.22 -3.06 -15.55
N GLN A 172 10.41 -3.88 -14.52
CA GLN A 172 9.70 -5.17 -14.38
C GLN A 172 8.19 -4.96 -14.24
N ALA A 173 7.76 -3.99 -13.44
CA ALA A 173 6.35 -3.68 -13.24
C ALA A 173 5.65 -3.34 -14.55
N LEU A 174 6.27 -2.51 -15.40
CA LEU A 174 5.71 -2.18 -16.71
C LEU A 174 5.60 -3.42 -17.61
N ALA A 175 6.69 -4.17 -17.77
CA ALA A 175 6.70 -5.35 -18.62
C ALA A 175 5.66 -6.40 -18.19
N CYS A 176 5.61 -6.72 -16.89
CA CYS A 176 4.64 -7.70 -16.38
C CYS A 176 3.20 -7.16 -16.49
N ALA A 177 2.96 -5.86 -16.24
CA ALA A 177 1.64 -5.26 -16.39
C ALA A 177 1.13 -5.23 -17.84
N GLU A 178 2.00 -5.05 -18.82
CA GLU A 178 1.64 -5.13 -20.25
C GLU A 178 1.23 -6.56 -20.64
N SER A 179 2.02 -7.57 -20.28
CA SER A 179 1.66 -8.99 -20.50
C SER A 179 0.34 -9.37 -19.83
N LEU A 180 0.15 -8.99 -18.57
CA LEU A 180 -1.11 -9.23 -17.87
C LEU A 180 -2.28 -8.51 -18.54
N GLY A 181 -2.09 -7.25 -18.97
CA GLY A 181 -3.10 -6.48 -19.67
C GLY A 181 -3.56 -7.17 -20.96
N GLN A 182 -2.60 -7.65 -21.75
CA GLN A 182 -2.86 -8.45 -22.95
C GLN A 182 -3.69 -9.70 -22.62
N ALA A 183 -3.24 -10.49 -21.64
CA ALA A 183 -3.87 -11.75 -21.29
C ALA A 183 -5.32 -11.57 -20.78
N LEU A 184 -5.58 -10.49 -20.04
CA LEU A 184 -6.91 -10.14 -19.55
C LEU A 184 -7.84 -9.71 -20.68
N LEU A 185 -7.35 -8.92 -21.65
CA LEU A 185 -8.11 -8.52 -22.84
C LEU A 185 -8.47 -9.74 -23.71
N GLU A 186 -7.54 -10.68 -23.90
CA GLU A 186 -7.78 -11.95 -24.60
C GLU A 186 -8.88 -12.81 -23.94
N ARG A 187 -9.04 -12.66 -22.63
CA ARG A 187 -10.07 -13.34 -21.83
C ARG A 187 -11.38 -12.55 -21.76
N GLY A 188 -11.49 -11.47 -22.53
CA GLY A 188 -12.71 -10.69 -22.68
C GLY A 188 -13.01 -9.75 -21.53
N LEU A 189 -12.03 -9.42 -20.68
CA LEU A 189 -12.15 -8.29 -19.76
C LEU A 189 -12.06 -6.97 -20.53
N GLY A 190 -12.63 -5.92 -19.97
CA GLY A 190 -12.72 -4.60 -20.62
C GLY A 190 -13.34 -3.56 -19.70
N PRO A 191 -13.69 -2.38 -20.23
CA PRO A 191 -14.28 -1.28 -19.45
C PRO A 191 -15.58 -1.68 -18.72
N ASP A 192 -16.37 -2.58 -19.32
CA ASP A 192 -17.66 -3.04 -18.79
C ASP A 192 -17.57 -4.40 -18.06
N ARG A 193 -16.38 -5.00 -18.02
CA ARG A 193 -16.12 -6.32 -17.43
C ARG A 193 -14.88 -6.23 -16.53
N PRO A 194 -15.03 -5.64 -15.33
CA PRO A 194 -13.90 -5.34 -14.46
C PRO A 194 -13.24 -6.59 -13.89
N LEU A 195 -12.04 -6.42 -13.36
CA LEU A 195 -11.37 -7.40 -12.52
C LEU A 195 -11.74 -7.14 -11.05
N VAL A 196 -12.28 -8.14 -10.37
CA VAL A 196 -12.52 -8.08 -8.92
C VAL A 196 -11.38 -8.78 -8.19
N VAL A 197 -10.77 -8.13 -7.20
CA VAL A 197 -9.70 -8.69 -6.38
C VAL A 197 -10.22 -8.99 -4.98
N LEU A 198 -10.10 -10.25 -4.55
CA LEU A 198 -10.61 -10.75 -3.27
C LEU A 198 -9.59 -10.67 -2.13
N SER A 199 -8.31 -10.52 -2.48
CA SER A 199 -7.17 -10.68 -1.58
C SER A 199 -6.56 -9.36 -1.12
N GLY A 200 -5.67 -9.47 -0.14
CA GLY A 200 -4.93 -8.35 0.44
C GLY A 200 -3.93 -7.71 -0.53
N ASN A 201 -3.08 -6.84 0.01
CA ASN A 201 -2.03 -6.21 -0.77
C ASN A 201 -0.94 -7.24 -1.08
N SER A 202 -0.51 -7.30 -2.34
CA SER A 202 0.59 -8.15 -2.80
C SER A 202 1.20 -7.57 -4.07
N LEU A 203 2.39 -8.03 -4.46
CA LEU A 203 2.98 -7.64 -5.75
C LEU A 203 2.10 -8.05 -6.94
N ARG A 204 1.42 -9.20 -6.84
CA ARG A 204 0.53 -9.69 -7.90
C ARG A 204 -0.73 -8.84 -8.03
N HIS A 205 -1.35 -8.45 -6.90
CA HIS A 205 -2.46 -7.51 -6.89
C HIS A 205 -2.04 -6.14 -7.47
N LEU A 206 -0.83 -5.65 -7.15
CA LEU A 206 -0.31 -4.41 -7.72
C LEU A 206 -0.18 -4.53 -9.24
N LEU A 207 0.43 -5.60 -9.73
CA LEU A 207 0.61 -5.85 -11.16
C LEU A 207 -0.71 -5.94 -11.91
N LEU A 208 -1.72 -6.62 -11.36
CA LEU A 208 -3.08 -6.67 -11.94
C LEU A 208 -3.75 -5.29 -11.96
N THR A 209 -3.52 -4.49 -10.93
CA THR A 209 -4.01 -3.10 -10.87
C THR A 209 -3.38 -2.24 -11.97
N LEU A 210 -2.06 -2.34 -12.15
CA LEU A 210 -1.33 -1.63 -13.19
C LEU A 210 -1.73 -2.11 -14.59
N ALA A 211 -1.91 -3.42 -14.77
CA ALA A 211 -2.42 -4.01 -16.00
C ALA A 211 -3.80 -3.45 -16.37
N GLY A 212 -4.70 -3.32 -15.38
CA GLY A 212 -6.00 -2.69 -15.57
C GLY A 212 -5.90 -1.23 -16.04
N TYR A 213 -4.98 -0.44 -15.48
CA TYR A 213 -4.76 0.95 -15.91
C TYR A 213 -4.21 1.05 -17.34
N ILE A 214 -3.37 0.10 -17.76
CA ILE A 214 -2.84 0.05 -19.13
C ILE A 214 -3.95 -0.37 -20.11
N ALA A 215 -4.66 -1.45 -19.81
CA ALA A 215 -5.64 -2.07 -20.69
C ALA A 215 -7.02 -1.38 -20.67
N GLY A 216 -7.26 -0.44 -19.75
CA GLY A 216 -8.57 0.20 -19.59
C GLY A 216 -9.61 -0.71 -18.94
N ILE A 217 -9.17 -1.62 -18.06
CA ILE A 217 -10.01 -2.55 -17.30
C ILE A 217 -10.12 -2.01 -15.87
N PRO A 218 -11.32 -1.64 -15.38
CA PRO A 218 -11.49 -1.19 -14.01
C PRO A 218 -11.14 -2.32 -13.02
N VAL A 219 -10.46 -1.97 -11.93
CA VAL A 219 -10.12 -2.92 -10.87
C VAL A 219 -10.90 -2.61 -9.59
N ALA A 220 -11.58 -3.63 -9.07
CA ALA A 220 -12.41 -3.58 -7.88
C ALA A 220 -11.78 -4.42 -6.76
N SER A 221 -10.95 -3.80 -5.93
CA SER A 221 -10.35 -4.46 -4.76
C SER A 221 -11.37 -4.50 -3.62
N LEU A 222 -11.68 -5.69 -3.12
CA LEU A 222 -12.60 -5.90 -2.00
C LEU A 222 -11.85 -6.13 -0.69
N SER A 223 -12.51 -5.87 0.43
CA SER A 223 -11.93 -6.16 1.74
C SER A 223 -11.75 -7.67 1.91
N THR A 224 -10.59 -8.10 2.38
CA THR A 224 -10.34 -9.51 2.72
C THR A 224 -11.32 -10.03 3.76
N ALA A 225 -11.82 -9.16 4.65
CA ALA A 225 -12.86 -9.51 5.61
C ALA A 225 -14.15 -9.97 4.93
N TYR A 226 -14.49 -9.47 3.74
CA TYR A 226 -15.67 -9.95 3.00
C TYR A 226 -15.44 -11.32 2.35
N SER A 227 -14.20 -11.63 2.04
CA SER A 227 -13.81 -12.89 1.40
C SER A 227 -13.61 -14.01 2.42
N LEU A 228 -13.00 -13.69 3.55
CA LEU A 228 -12.61 -14.68 4.56
C LEU A 228 -13.69 -14.91 5.64
N ALA A 229 -14.66 -14.00 5.78
CA ALA A 229 -15.80 -14.23 6.66
C ALA A 229 -16.80 -15.25 6.06
N GLY A 230 -17.57 -15.90 6.92
CA GLY A 230 -18.65 -16.79 6.50
C GLY A 230 -19.87 -16.06 5.91
N GLY A 231 -20.73 -16.80 5.22
CA GLY A 231 -22.02 -16.33 4.68
C GLY A 231 -21.94 -15.69 3.29
N HIS A 232 -20.89 -14.94 2.98
CA HIS A 232 -20.58 -14.34 1.66
C HIS A 232 -21.70 -13.53 0.96
N ASP A 233 -22.82 -13.21 1.63
CA ASP A 233 -23.94 -12.45 1.03
C ASP A 233 -23.51 -11.07 0.55
N ARG A 234 -22.74 -10.36 1.38
CA ARG A 234 -22.17 -9.07 1.01
C ARG A 234 -21.23 -9.19 -0.18
N LEU A 235 -20.42 -10.25 -0.21
CA LEU A 235 -19.48 -10.54 -1.30
C LEU A 235 -20.23 -10.81 -2.62
N ARG A 236 -21.26 -11.67 -2.60
CA ARG A 236 -22.15 -11.91 -3.76
C ARG A 236 -22.80 -10.62 -4.23
N THR A 237 -23.31 -9.81 -3.30
CA THR A 237 -23.98 -8.55 -3.63
C THR A 237 -23.05 -7.57 -4.34
N VAL A 238 -21.87 -7.28 -3.78
CA VAL A 238 -20.92 -6.32 -4.39
C VAL A 238 -20.37 -6.84 -5.71
N THR A 239 -20.12 -8.14 -5.82
CA THR A 239 -19.61 -8.77 -7.05
C THR A 239 -20.68 -8.76 -8.14
N GLY A 240 -21.95 -9.03 -7.79
CA GLY A 240 -23.08 -8.95 -8.72
C GLY A 240 -23.32 -7.52 -9.24
N ILE A 241 -23.06 -6.49 -8.42
CA ILE A 241 -23.08 -5.09 -8.87
C ILE A 241 -21.90 -4.81 -9.82
N ALA A 242 -20.71 -5.32 -9.52
CA ALA A 242 -19.51 -5.13 -10.33
C ALA A 242 -19.58 -5.80 -11.71
N ARG A 243 -20.29 -6.93 -11.82
CA ARG A 243 -20.40 -7.77 -13.04
C ARG A 243 -19.03 -8.10 -13.64
N PRO A 244 -18.12 -8.74 -12.88
CA PRO A 244 -16.74 -8.91 -13.30
C PRO A 244 -16.58 -9.79 -14.54
N GLY A 245 -15.54 -9.51 -15.32
CA GLY A 245 -15.03 -10.47 -16.31
C GLY A 245 -14.17 -11.56 -15.65
N ALA A 246 -13.53 -11.25 -14.52
CA ALA A 246 -12.81 -12.22 -13.71
C ALA A 246 -12.75 -11.82 -12.22
N VAL A 247 -12.52 -12.82 -11.38
CA VAL A 247 -12.08 -12.63 -9.98
C VAL A 247 -10.64 -13.08 -9.82
N TYR A 248 -9.91 -12.41 -8.95
CA TYR A 248 -8.55 -12.77 -8.55
C TYR A 248 -8.48 -13.07 -7.06
N ALA A 249 -7.81 -14.17 -6.71
CA ALA A 249 -7.41 -14.50 -5.36
C ALA A 249 -5.92 -14.89 -5.30
N GLU A 250 -5.22 -14.47 -4.26
CA GLU A 250 -3.80 -14.78 -4.03
C GLU A 250 -3.61 -16.29 -3.83
N ASP A 251 -4.45 -16.91 -3.00
CA ASP A 251 -4.40 -18.34 -2.69
C ASP A 251 -5.76 -19.01 -2.91
N GLY A 252 -5.79 -20.05 -3.76
CA GLY A 252 -7.03 -20.77 -4.08
C GLY A 252 -7.63 -21.57 -2.92
N HIS A 253 -6.84 -21.92 -1.91
CA HIS A 253 -7.31 -22.63 -0.72
C HIS A 253 -7.86 -21.66 0.33
N GLU A 254 -7.10 -20.62 0.70
CA GLU A 254 -7.49 -19.58 1.67
C GLU A 254 -8.79 -18.88 1.25
N TYR A 255 -8.94 -18.58 -0.05
CA TYR A 255 -10.12 -17.91 -0.59
C TYR A 255 -11.14 -18.89 -1.20
N GLY A 256 -10.96 -20.21 -1.03
CA GLY A 256 -11.78 -21.23 -1.70
C GLY A 256 -13.29 -21.09 -1.46
N ALA A 257 -13.71 -20.80 -0.22
CA ALA A 257 -15.12 -20.59 0.10
C ALA A 257 -15.72 -19.34 -0.59
N ALA A 258 -14.93 -18.26 -0.70
CA ALA A 258 -15.34 -17.05 -1.42
C ALA A 258 -15.41 -17.30 -2.94
N LEU A 259 -14.45 -18.04 -3.49
CA LEU A 259 -14.44 -18.41 -4.91
C LEU A 259 -15.68 -19.24 -5.27
N GLU A 260 -16.02 -20.23 -4.45
CA GLU A 260 -17.23 -21.04 -4.63
C GLU A 260 -18.49 -20.17 -4.56
N ALA A 261 -18.58 -19.26 -3.58
CA ALA A 261 -19.71 -18.35 -3.45
C ALA A 261 -19.90 -17.40 -4.66
N LEU A 262 -18.85 -17.19 -5.47
CA LEU A 262 -18.85 -16.32 -6.64
C LEU A 262 -18.83 -17.08 -7.97
N ARG A 263 -18.90 -18.41 -7.96
CA ARG A 263 -18.77 -19.27 -9.14
C ARG A 263 -19.68 -18.86 -10.29
N GLU A 264 -20.94 -18.54 -9.99
CA GLU A 264 -21.96 -18.13 -10.98
C GLU A 264 -21.88 -16.64 -11.37
N LEU A 265 -21.12 -15.84 -10.63
CA LEU A 265 -21.02 -14.38 -10.83
C LEU A 265 -19.75 -13.95 -11.58
N ALA A 266 -18.74 -14.81 -11.61
CA ALA A 266 -17.46 -14.54 -12.27
C ALA A 266 -17.17 -15.65 -13.29
N PRO A 267 -17.06 -15.36 -14.59
CA PRO A 267 -16.82 -16.41 -15.58
C PRO A 267 -15.39 -16.96 -15.53
N LEU A 268 -14.45 -16.21 -14.95
CA LEU A 268 -13.04 -16.57 -14.84
C LEU A 268 -12.52 -16.39 -13.40
N THR A 269 -11.74 -17.36 -12.90
CA THR A 269 -10.93 -17.24 -11.69
C THR A 269 -9.44 -17.16 -12.06
N VAL A 270 -8.74 -16.15 -11.55
CA VAL A 270 -7.27 -16.02 -11.61
C VAL A 270 -6.68 -16.27 -10.22
N LEU A 271 -5.63 -17.07 -10.12
CA LEU A 271 -5.00 -17.47 -8.85
C LEU A 271 -3.53 -17.11 -8.80
N GLY A 272 -3.07 -16.53 -7.69
CA GLY A 272 -1.65 -16.35 -7.41
C GLY A 272 -0.94 -17.69 -7.23
N HIS A 273 -1.49 -18.57 -6.39
CA HIS A 273 -1.08 -19.95 -6.22
C HIS A 273 -2.25 -20.85 -5.79
N GLY A 274 -1.99 -22.16 -5.74
CA GLY A 274 -3.00 -23.16 -5.42
C GLY A 274 -3.88 -23.51 -6.63
N ARG A 275 -5.07 -24.03 -6.34
CA ARG A 275 -6.12 -24.37 -7.31
C ARG A 275 -7.46 -23.98 -6.72
N ASP A 276 -8.41 -23.61 -7.57
CA ASP A 276 -9.81 -23.38 -7.22
C ASP A 276 -10.54 -24.74 -7.23
N PRO A 277 -10.91 -25.29 -6.06
CA PRO A 277 -11.55 -26.60 -6.00
C PRO A 277 -12.96 -26.60 -6.61
N GLY A 278 -13.60 -25.44 -6.73
CA GLY A 278 -14.93 -25.28 -7.31
C GLY A 278 -14.96 -25.34 -8.84
N ARG A 279 -13.80 -25.34 -9.50
CA ARG A 279 -13.69 -25.35 -10.97
C ARG A 279 -12.99 -26.59 -11.52
N PRO A 280 -13.53 -27.23 -12.56
CA PRO A 280 -12.88 -28.37 -13.22
C PRO A 280 -11.47 -28.06 -13.75
N SER A 281 -11.24 -26.85 -14.26
CA SER A 281 -9.90 -26.41 -14.71
C SER A 281 -8.97 -26.00 -13.57
N GLY A 282 -9.49 -25.84 -12.35
CA GLY A 282 -8.74 -25.35 -11.19
C GLY A 282 -8.42 -23.85 -11.21
N GLY A 283 -9.00 -23.07 -12.14
CA GLY A 283 -8.70 -21.64 -12.34
C GLY A 283 -7.44 -21.39 -13.19
N VAL A 284 -7.25 -20.15 -13.65
CA VAL A 284 -6.07 -19.73 -14.43
C VAL A 284 -5.00 -19.22 -13.49
N ARG A 285 -3.75 -19.69 -13.64
CA ARG A 285 -2.65 -19.22 -12.78
C ARG A 285 -2.14 -17.87 -13.24
N PHE A 286 -1.73 -17.04 -12.28
CA PHE A 286 -1.11 -15.74 -12.53
C PHE A 286 0.10 -15.86 -13.48
N GLY A 287 0.94 -16.88 -13.27
CA GLY A 287 2.08 -17.21 -14.12
C GLY A 287 1.75 -17.45 -15.60
N GLU A 288 0.58 -18.01 -15.88
CA GLU A 288 0.12 -18.26 -17.25
C GLU A 288 -0.22 -16.95 -17.96
N LEU A 289 -0.80 -15.98 -17.23
CA LEU A 289 -1.11 -14.66 -17.78
C LEU A 289 0.17 -13.87 -18.11
N LEU A 290 1.26 -14.09 -17.38
CA LEU A 290 2.55 -13.45 -17.66
C LEU A 290 3.20 -13.94 -18.97
N GLN A 291 2.74 -15.05 -19.55
CA GLN A 291 3.29 -15.56 -20.81
C GLN A 291 2.71 -14.85 -22.05
N ALA A 292 1.68 -14.03 -21.90
CA ALA A 292 1.11 -13.30 -23.03
C ALA A 292 2.10 -12.24 -23.55
N VAL A 293 2.19 -12.14 -24.87
CA VAL A 293 3.04 -11.17 -25.57
C VAL A 293 2.17 -9.98 -25.96
N PRO A 294 2.44 -8.77 -25.45
CA PRO A 294 1.71 -7.57 -25.84
C PRO A 294 1.70 -7.36 -27.36
N ASP A 295 0.51 -7.12 -27.93
CA ASP A 295 0.31 -6.91 -29.36
C ASP A 295 -0.53 -5.64 -29.64
N GLU A 296 -1.02 -5.51 -30.88
CA GLU A 296 -1.85 -4.39 -31.32
C GLU A 296 -3.15 -4.25 -30.53
N ARG A 297 -3.68 -5.33 -29.93
CA ARG A 297 -4.87 -5.30 -29.08
C ARG A 297 -4.62 -4.48 -27.82
N LEU A 298 -3.50 -4.72 -27.13
CA LEU A 298 -3.14 -3.92 -25.96
C LEU A 298 -2.88 -2.47 -26.36
N ALA A 299 -2.16 -2.24 -27.46
CA ALA A 299 -1.88 -0.89 -27.95
C ALA A 299 -3.16 -0.11 -28.25
N ALA A 300 -4.13 -0.74 -28.92
CA ALA A 300 -5.44 -0.17 -29.23
C ALA A 300 -6.25 0.11 -27.97
N ALA A 301 -6.27 -0.83 -27.01
CA ALA A 301 -6.95 -0.64 -25.73
C ALA A 301 -6.34 0.54 -24.95
N ARG A 302 -5.01 0.59 -24.86
CA ARG A 302 -4.29 1.66 -24.20
C ARG A 302 -4.55 3.03 -24.83
N ALA A 303 -4.63 3.11 -26.15
CA ALA A 303 -4.94 4.34 -26.89
C ALA A 303 -6.38 4.85 -26.64
N ARG A 304 -7.31 3.96 -26.28
CA ARG A 304 -8.70 4.29 -25.94
C ARG A 304 -8.89 4.78 -24.50
N VAL A 305 -7.93 4.51 -23.60
CA VAL A 305 -8.02 5.01 -22.23
C VAL A 305 -7.95 6.53 -22.22
N ARG A 306 -8.97 7.17 -21.65
CA ARG A 306 -9.08 8.62 -21.48
C ARG A 306 -9.13 8.96 -20.00
N SER A 307 -8.98 10.24 -19.68
CA SER A 307 -9.12 10.72 -18.30
C SER A 307 -10.50 10.41 -17.69
N GLY A 308 -11.54 10.29 -18.51
CA GLY A 308 -12.89 9.90 -18.08
C GLY A 308 -13.09 8.40 -17.87
N SER A 309 -12.17 7.54 -18.31
CA SER A 309 -12.28 6.09 -18.14
C SER A 309 -12.19 5.71 -16.66
N VAL A 310 -13.00 4.73 -16.24
CA VAL A 310 -13.00 4.21 -14.87
C VAL A 310 -11.74 3.38 -14.64
N ALA A 311 -10.97 3.73 -13.61
CA ALA A 311 -9.74 3.03 -13.24
C ALA A 311 -9.97 2.05 -12.08
N LYS A 312 -10.79 2.46 -11.11
CA LYS A 312 -11.12 1.64 -9.94
C LYS A 312 -12.61 1.70 -9.64
N ILE A 313 -13.14 0.63 -9.07
CA ILE A 313 -14.49 0.59 -8.50
C ILE A 313 -14.34 0.28 -7.01
N MET A 314 -14.94 1.11 -6.17
CA MET A 314 -14.96 0.91 -4.72
C MET A 314 -16.40 0.75 -4.23
N PHE A 315 -16.59 0.19 -3.03
CA PHE A 315 -17.92 -0.06 -2.49
C PHE A 315 -18.13 0.60 -1.13
N THR A 316 -19.21 1.35 -0.99
CA THR A 316 -19.66 1.91 0.29
C THR A 316 -20.87 1.15 0.81
N GLY A 317 -21.16 1.24 2.11
CA GLY A 317 -22.28 0.55 2.75
C GLY A 317 -23.67 0.97 2.22
N GLY A 318 -23.75 2.14 1.59
CA GLY A 318 -24.97 2.72 1.01
C GLY A 318 -26.10 2.99 2.01
N PRO A 319 -27.15 3.74 1.61
CA PRO A 319 -28.38 3.86 2.39
C PRO A 319 -29.05 2.49 2.56
N ALA A 320 -29.68 2.25 3.71
CA ALA A 320 -30.38 1.00 4.04
C ALA A 320 -29.52 -0.29 3.97
N GLY A 321 -28.19 -0.17 4.12
CA GLY A 321 -27.29 -1.32 4.21
C GLY A 321 -26.97 -2.02 2.88
N ARG A 322 -27.50 -1.50 1.76
CA ARG A 322 -27.23 -2.02 0.41
C ARG A 322 -25.96 -1.39 -0.16
N PRO A 323 -24.92 -2.20 -0.49
CA PRO A 323 -23.69 -1.66 -1.02
C PRO A 323 -23.89 -0.84 -2.31
N LYS A 324 -23.16 0.27 -2.44
CA LYS A 324 -23.15 1.11 -3.64
C LYS A 324 -21.77 1.09 -4.28
N ALA A 325 -21.71 0.90 -5.60
CA ALA A 325 -20.48 1.07 -6.37
C ALA A 325 -20.13 2.55 -6.54
N VAL A 326 -18.85 2.86 -6.39
CA VAL A 326 -18.27 4.20 -6.50
C VAL A 326 -17.17 4.15 -7.56
N PRO A 327 -17.50 4.39 -8.84
CA PRO A 327 -16.53 4.43 -9.92
C PRO A 327 -15.57 5.61 -9.74
N ASN A 328 -14.27 5.32 -9.75
CA ASN A 328 -13.21 6.31 -9.70
C ASN A 328 -12.55 6.40 -11.08
N THR A 329 -12.70 7.55 -11.73
CA THR A 329 -12.06 7.80 -13.03
C THR A 329 -10.58 8.13 -12.88
N HIS A 330 -9.82 7.92 -13.95
CA HIS A 330 -8.42 8.36 -14.03
C HIS A 330 -8.25 9.85 -13.68
N ARG A 331 -9.15 10.71 -14.18
CA ARG A 331 -9.16 12.16 -13.90
C ARG A 331 -9.29 12.45 -12.41
N MET A 332 -10.22 11.79 -11.73
CA MET A 332 -10.44 12.01 -10.28
C MET A 332 -9.19 11.65 -9.49
N LEU A 333 -8.62 10.47 -9.76
CA LEU A 333 -7.44 9.98 -9.05
C LEU A 333 -6.20 10.83 -9.35
N CYS A 334 -5.97 11.19 -10.62
CA CYS A 334 -4.84 12.05 -10.98
C CYS A 334 -4.98 13.47 -10.44
N ALA A 335 -6.21 14.01 -10.35
CA ALA A 335 -6.45 15.33 -9.78
C ALA A 335 -6.09 15.38 -8.29
N VAL A 336 -6.47 14.35 -7.51
CA VAL A 336 -6.09 14.23 -6.09
C VAL A 336 -4.57 14.23 -5.94
N GLN A 337 -3.88 13.39 -6.71
CA GLN A 337 -2.41 13.29 -6.65
C GLN A 337 -1.71 14.60 -7.03
N ARG A 338 -2.28 15.33 -8.00
CA ARG A 338 -1.78 16.63 -8.44
C ARG A 338 -1.97 17.71 -7.38
N MET A 339 -3.16 17.78 -6.78
CA MET A 339 -3.44 18.71 -5.68
C MET A 339 -2.50 18.46 -4.51
N MET A 340 -2.33 17.20 -4.13
CA MET A 340 -1.46 16.81 -3.03
C MET A 340 0.00 17.19 -3.29
N ARG A 341 0.55 16.94 -4.48
CA ARG A 341 1.92 17.38 -4.82
C ARG A 341 2.12 18.90 -4.81
N GLN A 342 1.06 19.66 -5.08
CA GLN A 342 1.11 21.12 -5.03
C GLN A 342 1.11 21.64 -3.58
N VAL A 343 0.43 20.95 -2.66
CA VAL A 343 0.38 21.33 -1.24
C VAL A 343 1.50 20.68 -0.43
N TRP A 344 2.07 19.56 -0.89
CA TRP A 344 3.15 18.81 -0.25
C TRP A 344 4.36 18.75 -1.19
N PRO A 345 5.26 19.75 -1.14
CA PRO A 345 6.45 19.77 -1.99
C PRO A 345 7.40 18.57 -1.74
N LEU A 346 7.43 18.04 -0.51
CA LEU A 346 8.31 16.94 -0.09
C LEU A 346 8.32 15.75 -1.08
N PRO A 347 7.17 15.16 -1.47
CA PRO A 347 7.11 14.10 -2.49
C PRO A 347 7.71 14.45 -3.86
N SER A 348 7.84 15.73 -4.19
CA SER A 348 8.41 16.20 -5.46
C SER A 348 9.93 16.40 -5.39
N GLU A 349 10.49 16.53 -4.19
CA GLU A 349 11.92 16.78 -3.98
C GLU A 349 12.73 15.51 -3.77
N ARG A 350 12.14 14.46 -3.17
CA ARG A 350 12.77 13.16 -2.97
C ARG A 350 11.76 12.03 -3.14
N PRO A 351 12.17 10.85 -3.68
CA PRO A 351 11.30 9.69 -3.76
C PRO A 351 10.75 9.31 -2.39
N ILE A 352 9.44 9.08 -2.31
CA ILE A 352 8.79 8.61 -1.08
C ILE A 352 9.10 7.13 -0.88
N THR A 353 9.44 6.73 0.35
CA THR A 353 9.58 5.34 0.77
C THR A 353 8.56 5.09 1.86
N LEU A 354 7.64 4.14 1.62
CA LEU A 354 6.59 3.75 2.55
C LEU A 354 6.80 2.32 3.06
N VAL A 355 6.44 2.09 4.31
CA VAL A 355 6.10 0.78 4.87
C VAL A 355 4.62 0.88 5.24
N ASP A 356 3.76 0.19 4.49
CA ASP A 356 2.32 0.45 4.53
C ASP A 356 1.49 -0.84 4.45
N TRP A 357 0.60 -1.02 5.41
CA TRP A 357 -0.32 -2.15 5.51
C TRP A 357 -1.74 -1.78 5.04
N LEU A 358 -2.01 -0.47 4.84
CA LEU A 358 -3.37 0.02 4.58
C LEU A 358 -3.96 -0.67 3.33
N PRO A 359 -5.17 -1.24 3.43
CA PRO A 359 -5.71 -2.10 2.39
C PRO A 359 -6.02 -1.30 1.12
N TRP A 360 -5.69 -1.84 -0.06
CA TRP A 360 -5.97 -1.18 -1.34
C TRP A 360 -7.44 -1.20 -1.76
N SER A 361 -8.27 -1.97 -1.04
CA SER A 361 -9.74 -1.90 -1.08
C SER A 361 -10.31 -0.66 -0.37
N HIS A 362 -9.48 0.05 0.40
CA HIS A 362 -9.85 1.32 1.03
C HIS A 362 -9.17 2.49 0.31
N THR A 363 -9.85 3.65 0.22
CA THR A 363 -9.34 4.83 -0.49
C THR A 363 -7.99 5.34 0.06
N PHE A 364 -7.75 5.20 1.36
CA PHE A 364 -6.51 5.66 1.99
C PHE A 364 -5.28 4.88 1.49
N GLY A 365 -5.31 3.54 1.52
CA GLY A 365 -4.20 2.74 0.98
C GLY A 365 -4.20 2.76 -0.56
N GLY A 366 -5.36 2.47 -1.16
CA GLY A 366 -5.46 2.15 -2.58
C GLY A 366 -5.55 3.33 -3.54
N ASN A 367 -5.96 4.53 -3.09
CA ASN A 367 -6.05 5.73 -3.94
C ASN A 367 -5.07 6.82 -3.50
N HIS A 368 -4.87 6.98 -2.19
CA HIS A 368 -3.95 7.99 -1.67
C HIS A 368 -2.51 7.47 -1.67
N ASN A 369 -2.18 6.44 -0.88
CA ASN A 369 -0.80 5.98 -0.69
C ASN A 369 -0.20 5.38 -1.97
N LEU A 370 -0.91 4.42 -2.58
CA LEU A 370 -0.41 3.71 -3.76
C LEU A 370 -0.13 4.67 -4.92
N HIS A 371 -1.06 5.58 -5.23
CA HIS A 371 -0.89 6.52 -6.33
C HIS A 371 0.11 7.64 -5.99
N MET A 372 0.32 7.96 -4.71
CA MET A 372 1.41 8.85 -4.28
C MET A 372 2.76 8.27 -4.66
N VAL A 373 3.01 7.00 -4.30
CA VAL A 373 4.24 6.29 -4.67
C VAL A 373 4.40 6.24 -6.19
N LEU A 374 3.35 5.83 -6.90
CA LEU A 374 3.38 5.68 -8.35
C LEU A 374 3.68 7.01 -9.06
N THR A 375 3.05 8.10 -8.63
CA THR A 375 3.19 9.39 -9.30
C THR A 375 4.51 10.09 -9.00
N THR A 376 5.06 9.91 -7.80
CA THR A 376 6.33 10.53 -7.34
C THR A 376 7.56 9.70 -7.68
N GLY A 377 7.38 8.45 -8.12
CA GLY A 377 8.50 7.57 -8.43
C GLY A 377 9.17 7.05 -7.16
N GLY A 378 8.36 6.78 -6.14
CA GLY A 378 8.76 6.27 -4.84
C GLY A 378 8.85 4.74 -4.78
N THR A 379 8.93 4.22 -3.56
CA THR A 379 8.99 2.80 -3.24
C THR A 379 7.97 2.45 -2.15
N LEU A 380 7.17 1.41 -2.39
CA LEU A 380 6.18 0.87 -1.45
C LEU A 380 6.63 -0.49 -0.91
N HIS A 381 7.00 -0.56 0.36
CA HIS A 381 7.15 -1.83 1.06
C HIS A 381 5.78 -2.24 1.61
N ILE A 382 5.24 -3.33 1.07
CA ILE A 382 3.96 -3.90 1.50
C ILE A 382 4.18 -4.51 2.89
N ASP A 383 3.53 -3.92 3.89
CA ASP A 383 3.63 -4.35 5.28
C ASP A 383 2.63 -5.50 5.54
N ASP A 384 3.18 -6.67 5.88
CA ASP A 384 2.45 -7.89 6.27
C ASP A 384 1.95 -7.88 7.73
N GLY A 385 2.09 -6.74 8.39
CA GLY A 385 1.52 -6.43 9.71
C GLY A 385 0.15 -5.75 9.65
N GLY A 386 -0.16 -5.00 10.70
CA GLY A 386 -1.46 -4.36 10.88
C GLY A 386 -1.63 -3.75 12.27
N PRO A 387 -2.70 -2.99 12.51
CA PRO A 387 -2.88 -2.20 13.73
C PRO A 387 -3.54 -3.03 14.84
N THR A 388 -3.09 -4.27 15.03
CA THR A 388 -3.54 -5.16 16.10
C THR A 388 -2.34 -5.71 16.85
N PRO A 389 -2.43 -6.01 18.16
CA PRO A 389 -1.30 -6.56 18.92
C PRO A 389 -0.68 -7.81 18.28
N GLU A 390 -1.47 -8.63 17.58
CA GLU A 390 -1.02 -9.87 16.95
C GLU A 390 -0.20 -9.61 15.67
N LEU A 391 -0.56 -8.59 14.89
CA LEU A 391 0.07 -8.30 13.60
C LEU A 391 1.15 -7.21 13.70
N PHE A 392 1.02 -6.29 14.66
CA PHE A 392 1.90 -5.13 14.80
C PHE A 392 3.39 -5.44 14.99
N PRO A 393 3.80 -6.54 15.67
CA PRO A 393 5.21 -6.92 15.74
C PRO A 393 5.86 -7.10 14.36
N ARG A 394 5.09 -7.51 13.34
CA ARG A 394 5.56 -7.59 11.95
C ARG A 394 5.82 -6.20 11.37
N SER A 395 4.92 -5.23 11.62
CA SER A 395 5.11 -3.84 11.24
C SER A 395 6.34 -3.22 11.90
N ILE A 396 6.60 -3.50 13.19
CA ILE A 396 7.81 -3.04 13.89
C ILE A 396 9.08 -3.56 13.23
N ARG A 397 9.12 -4.87 12.94
CA ARG A 397 10.23 -5.47 12.18
C ARG A 397 10.42 -4.77 10.83
N ASN A 398 9.34 -4.46 10.12
CA ASN A 398 9.39 -3.83 8.79
C ASN A 398 9.88 -2.39 8.84
N LEU A 399 9.42 -1.63 9.83
CA LEU A 399 9.86 -0.27 10.09
C LEU A 399 11.34 -0.19 10.49
N ALA A 400 11.81 -1.16 11.29
CA ALA A 400 13.21 -1.26 11.69
C ALA A 400 14.15 -1.62 10.52
N ASP A 401 13.65 -2.37 9.55
CA ASP A 401 14.40 -2.83 8.38
C ASP A 401 14.52 -1.72 7.30
N VAL A 402 13.42 -1.00 7.05
CA VAL A 402 13.31 -0.06 5.92
C VAL A 402 13.56 1.40 6.30
N SER A 403 13.12 1.84 7.49
CA SER A 403 13.13 3.25 7.93
C SER A 403 12.51 4.22 6.89
N PRO A 404 11.17 4.31 6.80
CA PRO A 404 10.51 5.12 5.77
C PRO A 404 10.71 6.63 5.99
N ASN A 405 10.55 7.42 4.92
CA ASN A 405 10.63 8.89 5.03
C ASN A 405 9.26 9.57 5.24
N VAL A 406 8.18 8.84 5.01
CA VAL A 406 6.79 9.22 5.33
C VAL A 406 6.10 8.00 5.93
N HIS A 407 5.32 8.21 6.99
CA HIS A 407 4.57 7.13 7.62
C HIS A 407 3.07 7.48 7.73
N PHE A 408 2.26 6.69 7.03
CA PHE A 408 0.80 6.75 7.05
C PHE A 408 0.28 5.70 8.02
N ASN A 409 -0.66 6.08 8.88
CA ASN A 409 -1.35 5.11 9.71
C ASN A 409 -2.72 5.61 10.17
N VAL A 410 -3.48 4.73 10.79
CA VAL A 410 -4.69 5.10 11.54
C VAL A 410 -4.32 5.34 13.02
N PRO A 411 -5.18 6.03 13.81
CA PRO A 411 -4.89 6.29 15.22
C PRO A 411 -4.54 5.04 16.03
N ALA A 412 -5.20 3.90 15.77
CA ALA A 412 -4.88 2.64 16.46
C ALA A 412 -3.44 2.16 16.21
N GLY A 413 -2.98 2.21 14.95
CA GLY A 413 -1.59 1.87 14.62
C GLY A 413 -0.59 2.86 15.20
N PHE A 414 -0.95 4.14 15.28
CA PHE A 414 -0.12 5.15 15.94
C PHE A 414 -0.02 4.96 17.46
N ALA A 415 -1.08 4.50 18.12
CA ALA A 415 -1.07 4.20 19.54
C ALA A 415 -0.07 3.07 19.85
N LEU A 416 -0.18 1.96 19.11
CA LEU A 416 0.75 0.83 19.22
C LEU A 416 2.19 1.27 18.91
N LEU A 417 2.38 2.09 17.87
CA LEU A 417 3.70 2.60 17.52
C LEU A 417 4.30 3.47 18.64
N ALA A 418 3.52 4.40 19.21
CA ALA A 418 3.99 5.25 20.29
C ALA A 418 4.44 4.42 21.50
N ASP A 419 3.67 3.40 21.87
CA ASP A 419 4.00 2.49 22.96
C ASP A 419 5.34 1.76 22.72
N GLU A 420 5.59 1.26 21.51
CA GLU A 420 6.84 0.57 21.17
C GLU A 420 8.04 1.52 21.13
N LEU A 421 7.89 2.72 20.55
CA LEU A 421 8.98 3.69 20.45
C LEU A 421 9.34 4.34 21.80
N GLU A 422 8.39 4.41 22.75
CA GLU A 422 8.67 4.85 24.12
C GLU A 422 9.49 3.81 24.89
N ARG A 423 9.30 2.52 24.61
CA ARG A 423 10.01 1.41 25.25
C ARG A 423 11.38 1.16 24.63
N ASP A 424 11.51 1.28 23.31
CA ASP A 424 12.75 0.99 22.59
C ASP A 424 13.32 2.23 21.90
N SER A 425 14.32 2.84 22.55
CA SER A 425 15.04 4.00 22.02
C SER A 425 15.90 3.69 20.78
N ALA A 426 16.30 2.43 20.56
CA ALA A 426 17.06 2.06 19.37
C ALA A 426 16.12 1.97 18.16
N LEU A 427 14.95 1.36 18.34
CA LEU A 427 13.88 1.37 17.36
C LEU A 427 13.41 2.80 17.04
N ALA A 428 13.20 3.64 18.07
CA ALA A 428 12.83 5.04 17.88
C ALA A 428 13.83 5.80 17.00
N LYS A 429 15.13 5.65 17.27
CA LYS A 429 16.18 6.25 16.43
C LYS A 429 16.12 5.74 14.98
N CYS A 430 15.87 4.45 14.79
CA CYS A 430 15.76 3.86 13.46
C CYS A 430 14.55 4.43 12.69
N VAL A 431 13.37 4.45 13.30
CA VAL A 431 12.13 4.95 12.69
C VAL A 431 12.24 6.44 12.34
N PHE A 432 12.83 7.24 13.21
CA PHE A 432 12.94 8.69 13.01
C PHE A 432 14.18 9.15 12.23
N ASP A 433 15.06 8.26 11.77
CA ASP A 433 16.30 8.63 11.06
C ASP A 433 16.03 9.38 9.74
N ARG A 434 15.05 8.88 8.97
CA ARG A 434 14.68 9.40 7.65
C ARG A 434 13.32 10.10 7.61
N LEU A 435 12.50 9.88 8.63
CA LEU A 435 11.12 10.33 8.68
C LEU A 435 11.04 11.86 8.66
N SER A 436 10.13 12.37 7.83
CA SER A 436 9.84 13.81 7.73
C SER A 436 8.36 14.10 7.97
N LEU A 437 7.49 13.10 7.73
CA LEU A 437 6.04 13.26 7.85
C LEU A 437 5.39 12.04 8.50
N LEU A 438 4.62 12.30 9.54
CA LEU A 438 3.60 11.41 10.09
C LEU A 438 2.23 11.90 9.62
N PHE A 439 1.39 10.97 9.17
CA PHE A 439 0.05 11.31 8.70
C PHE A 439 -0.99 10.32 9.22
N SER A 440 -2.01 10.87 9.89
CA SER A 440 -3.11 10.11 10.46
C SER A 440 -4.42 10.35 9.72
N ALA A 441 -5.14 9.28 9.38
CA ALA A 441 -6.49 9.40 8.82
C ALA A 441 -7.37 8.20 9.21
N GLY A 442 -8.60 8.19 8.70
CA GLY A 442 -9.58 7.12 8.95
C GLY A 442 -10.36 7.27 10.27
N ALA A 443 -9.75 7.88 11.29
CA ALA A 443 -10.42 8.24 12.54
C ALA A 443 -9.75 9.46 13.21
N PRO A 444 -10.45 10.14 14.15
CA PRO A 444 -9.87 11.25 14.90
C PRO A 444 -8.62 10.83 15.68
N LEU A 445 -7.54 11.61 15.56
CA LEU A 445 -6.32 11.43 16.36
C LEU A 445 -6.46 12.19 17.68
N SER A 446 -6.32 11.50 18.82
CA SER A 446 -6.43 12.14 20.13
C SER A 446 -5.31 13.17 20.35
N GLY A 447 -5.63 14.26 21.07
CA GLY A 447 -4.65 15.30 21.38
C GLY A 447 -3.46 14.78 22.20
N GLU A 448 -3.70 13.76 23.04
CA GLU A 448 -2.67 13.07 23.81
C GLU A 448 -1.72 12.27 22.93
N LEU A 449 -2.24 11.40 22.06
CA LEU A 449 -1.43 10.60 21.15
C LEU A 449 -0.61 11.50 20.21
N ARG A 450 -1.22 12.61 19.74
CA ARG A 450 -0.51 13.64 18.97
C ARG A 450 0.68 14.22 19.74
N ARG A 451 0.54 14.50 21.04
CA ARG A 451 1.64 15.01 21.87
C ARG A 451 2.74 13.97 22.05
N ARG A 452 2.38 12.71 22.32
CA ARG A 452 3.33 11.59 22.48
C ARG A 452 4.21 11.41 21.24
N LEU A 453 3.59 11.31 20.06
CA LEU A 453 4.31 11.16 18.79
C LEU A 453 5.26 12.33 18.50
N LEU A 454 4.82 13.58 18.75
CA LEU A 454 5.67 14.75 18.54
C LEU A 454 6.81 14.85 19.57
N ALA A 455 6.59 14.41 20.80
CA ALA A 455 7.65 14.33 21.82
C ALA A 455 8.71 13.29 21.44
N LEU A 456 8.28 12.12 20.95
CA LEU A 456 9.18 11.10 20.41
C LEU A 456 9.98 11.64 19.21
N ALA A 457 9.32 12.30 18.26
CA ALA A 457 9.98 12.89 17.12
C ALA A 457 11.00 13.96 17.53
N ALA A 458 10.64 14.86 18.45
CA ALA A 458 11.54 15.89 18.96
C ALA A 458 12.77 15.30 19.68
N ARG A 459 12.62 14.13 20.31
CA ARG A 459 13.71 13.45 21.03
C ARG A 459 14.65 12.67 20.10
N PHE A 460 14.13 12.04 19.05
CA PHE A 460 14.87 11.04 18.27
C PHE A 460 15.13 11.43 16.81
N ALA A 461 14.36 12.35 16.22
CA ALA A 461 14.54 12.74 14.83
C ALA A 461 15.73 13.68 14.65
N ARG A 462 16.45 13.50 13.54
CA ARG A 462 17.56 14.37 13.14
C ARG A 462 17.12 15.61 12.36
N ARG A 463 15.84 15.67 12.00
CA ARG A 463 15.22 16.71 11.18
C ARG A 463 13.83 17.01 11.69
N GLU A 464 13.23 18.09 11.20
CA GLU A 464 11.86 18.40 11.55
C GLU A 464 10.90 17.30 11.05
N VAL A 465 10.10 16.75 11.95
CA VAL A 465 9.01 15.82 11.63
C VAL A 465 7.70 16.54 11.84
N ARG A 466 6.87 16.59 10.80
CA ARG A 466 5.52 17.12 10.90
C ARG A 466 4.53 15.99 11.13
N LEU A 467 3.49 16.28 11.89
CA LEU A 467 2.34 15.40 12.07
C LEU A 467 1.10 16.14 11.57
N THR A 468 0.48 15.59 10.54
CA THR A 468 -0.78 16.09 9.98
C THR A 468 -1.85 15.01 10.00
N SER A 469 -3.09 15.41 9.74
CA SER A 469 -4.22 14.50 9.62
C SER A 469 -5.09 14.87 8.44
N SER A 470 -5.79 13.91 7.85
CA SER A 470 -6.80 14.18 6.84
C SER A 470 -8.15 13.57 7.19
N TRP A 471 -9.19 14.10 6.55
CA TRP A 471 -10.54 13.56 6.62
C TRP A 471 -11.16 13.58 5.23
N GLY A 472 -11.51 12.41 4.72
CA GLY A 472 -12.08 12.25 3.38
C GLY A 472 -13.03 11.06 3.29
N LEU A 473 -13.79 10.99 2.21
CA LEU A 473 -14.76 9.94 1.93
C LEU A 473 -14.44 9.27 0.58
N MET A 474 -15.01 8.10 0.32
CA MET A 474 -14.82 7.43 -0.98
C MET A 474 -15.49 8.18 -2.14
N ASP A 475 -16.64 8.80 -1.89
CA ASP A 475 -17.42 9.56 -2.88
C ASP A 475 -16.83 10.96 -3.14
N GLY A 476 -15.78 11.34 -2.40
CA GLY A 476 -15.07 12.62 -2.51
C GLY A 476 -13.89 12.70 -1.53
N TYR A 477 -12.69 12.89 -2.07
CA TYR A 477 -11.48 13.07 -1.25
C TYR A 477 -11.34 14.55 -0.88
N LEU A 478 -11.44 14.85 0.42
CA LEU A 478 -11.03 16.13 0.98
C LEU A 478 -9.75 15.88 1.77
N GLU A 479 -8.75 16.74 1.59
CA GLU A 479 -7.57 16.77 2.44
C GLU A 479 -7.53 18.14 3.10
N ALA A 480 -7.60 18.16 4.43
CA ALA A 480 -7.43 19.38 5.20
C ALA A 480 -6.09 19.30 5.94
N ALA A 481 -5.05 19.95 5.41
CA ALA A 481 -3.77 20.08 6.11
C ALA A 481 -3.93 21.03 7.31
N GLY A 482 -4.31 20.49 8.48
CA GLY A 482 -4.44 21.23 9.72
C GLY A 482 -3.09 21.45 10.42
N GLY A 483 -2.26 22.37 9.92
CA GLY A 483 -1.10 22.89 10.64
C GLY A 483 -1.50 24.01 11.61
N ARG A 484 -0.95 24.00 12.84
CA ARG A 484 -1.17 25.07 13.84
C ARG A 484 -0.62 26.41 13.36
N HIS A 485 -1.41 27.16 12.59
CA HIS A 485 -1.24 28.61 12.41
C HIS A 485 -2.56 29.39 12.53
N ALA A 486 -3.67 28.73 12.90
CA ALA A 486 -4.86 29.46 13.34
C ALA A 486 -4.72 29.80 14.83
N HIS A 487 -4.38 31.05 15.13
CA HIS A 487 -4.61 31.63 16.45
C HIS A 487 -6.09 31.47 16.83
N PRO A 488 -6.45 31.16 18.10
CA PRO A 488 -7.85 30.95 18.51
C PRO A 488 -8.75 32.21 18.50
N GLY A 489 -8.33 33.31 17.87
CA GLY A 489 -8.97 34.62 18.03
C GLY A 489 -9.37 35.35 16.74
N SER A 490 -9.16 34.79 15.55
CA SER A 490 -9.36 35.55 14.30
C SER A 490 -10.03 34.73 13.19
N ALA A 491 -11.22 34.20 13.47
CA ALA A 491 -12.24 33.96 12.46
C ALA A 491 -13.57 33.83 13.20
N GLY A 492 -14.45 34.81 13.04
CA GLY A 492 -15.79 34.77 13.60
C GLY A 492 -16.51 33.50 13.14
N ALA A 493 -16.65 32.54 14.04
CA ALA A 493 -17.42 31.33 13.83
C ALA A 493 -18.91 31.70 13.82
N ARG A 494 -19.45 32.04 12.65
CA ARG A 494 -20.89 31.92 12.40
C ARG A 494 -21.21 30.43 12.25
N ARG A 495 -22.21 29.98 13.00
CA ARG A 495 -22.59 28.55 13.03
C ARG A 495 -23.29 28.24 11.72
N LEU A 496 -23.19 26.99 11.26
CA LEU A 496 -23.92 26.45 10.09
C LEU A 496 -25.46 26.62 10.14
N ARG A 497 -26.03 27.15 11.23
CA ARG A 497 -27.45 27.53 11.35
C ARG A 497 -27.77 28.90 10.73
N ASP A 498 -26.76 29.68 10.35
CA ASP A 498 -26.93 31.06 9.87
C ASP A 498 -27.14 31.15 8.34
N TYR A 499 -27.21 30.02 7.64
CA TYR A 499 -27.63 29.98 6.24
C TYR A 499 -29.16 29.82 6.15
N PRO A 500 -29.87 30.70 5.43
CA PRO A 500 -31.31 30.55 5.24
C PRO A 500 -31.59 29.22 4.54
N ARG A 501 -32.48 28.41 5.14
CA ARG A 501 -33.01 27.22 4.49
C ARG A 501 -33.78 27.67 3.25
N ALA A 502 -33.37 27.17 2.08
CA ALA A 502 -34.21 27.25 0.89
C ALA A 502 -35.55 26.57 1.21
N ALA A 503 -36.65 27.32 1.02
CA ALA A 503 -38.02 26.86 1.21
C ALA A 503 -38.40 25.86 0.07
N PRO A 504 -39.50 25.08 0.26
CA PRO A 504 -39.60 23.66 -0.10
C PRO A 504 -39.53 23.33 -1.59
#